data_AF-A0A5K0Y1S5-F1
#
_entry.id   AF-A0A5K0Y1S5-F1
#
_cell.length_a   1.000
_cell.length_b   1.000
_cell.length_c   1.000
_cell.angle_alpha   90.00
_cell.angle_beta   90.00
_cell.angle_gamma   90.00
#
_symmetry.space_group_name_H-M   'P 1'
#
loop_
_entity.id
_entity.type
_entity.pdbx_description
1 polymer ?
#
loop_
_entity_poly.entity_id
_entity_poly.type
_entity_poly.pdbx_seq_one_letter_code
_entity_poly.pdbx_strand_id
1 'polypeptide(L)'
;ARGLDVLPTTISRFRNGGDDATADLLETVVYPEEVTHCAAGVKWFKYLCQRTQQGSPQDKDVQEDKKLQAPDQLSAATNENSEANLDPVIDTFHAIVRTHFRGPLKPPFNEQARQAAGFGPEWYKPLAVKEFGLA
;
A
#
# COMPACT_ATOMS: atom_id res chain seq x y z
N ALA A 1 -2.90 -9.88 3.81
CA ALA A 1 -1.47 -9.69 3.55
C ALA A 1 -0.53 -10.35 4.58
N ARG A 2 -0.96 -10.81 5.76
CA ARG A 2 -0.03 -11.50 6.70
C ARG A 2 0.45 -12.85 6.15
N GLY A 3 -0.36 -13.53 5.35
CA GLY A 3 0.03 -14.78 4.68
C GLY A 3 1.31 -14.62 3.86
N LEU A 4 1.46 -13.48 3.17
CA LEU A 4 2.67 -13.15 2.39
C LEU A 4 3.97 -13.19 3.19
N ASP A 5 3.90 -12.80 4.47
CA ASP A 5 5.06 -12.74 5.35
C ASP A 5 5.35 -14.09 6.04
N VAL A 6 4.32 -14.89 6.29
CA VAL A 6 4.40 -16.10 7.12
C VAL A 6 4.64 -17.36 6.28
N LEU A 7 4.05 -17.44 5.08
CA LEU A 7 4.10 -18.63 4.23
C LEU A 7 5.53 -19.10 3.92
N PRO A 8 6.51 -18.24 3.58
CA PRO A 8 7.88 -18.71 3.35
C PRO A 8 8.48 -19.44 4.56
N THR A 9 8.22 -18.94 5.77
CA THR A 9 8.71 -19.59 7.00
C THR A 9 7.99 -20.91 7.24
N THR A 10 6.68 -20.96 6.97
CA THR A 10 5.87 -22.18 7.10
C THR A 10 6.33 -23.27 6.12
N ILE A 11 6.59 -22.91 4.86
CA ILE A 11 7.14 -23.83 3.82
C ILE A 11 8.46 -24.42 4.30
N SER A 12 9.41 -23.58 4.74
CA SER A 12 10.70 -24.04 5.24
C SER A 12 10.57 -24.99 6.44
N ARG A 13 9.58 -24.77 7.32
CA ARG A 13 9.34 -25.66 8.46
C ARG A 13 8.86 -27.04 8.03
N PHE A 14 7.97 -27.13 7.04
CA PHE A 14 7.50 -28.43 6.53
C PHE A 14 8.63 -29.19 5.83
N ARG A 15 9.42 -28.52 4.98
CA ARG A 15 10.61 -29.14 4.37
C ARG A 15 11.60 -29.66 5.40
N ASN A 16 11.93 -28.85 6.40
CA ASN A 16 12.84 -29.27 7.47
C ASN A 16 12.28 -30.41 8.33
N GLY A 17 10.96 -30.57 8.38
CA GLY A 17 10.28 -31.70 9.02
C GLY A 17 10.19 -32.96 8.16
N GLY A 18 10.65 -32.92 6.90
CA GLY A 18 10.55 -34.02 5.94
C GLY A 18 9.19 -34.18 5.27
N ASP A 19 8.29 -33.20 5.42
CA ASP A 19 6.99 -33.17 4.74
C ASP A 19 7.07 -32.30 3.48
N ASP A 20 7.76 -32.83 2.47
CA ASP A 20 7.96 -32.14 1.20
C ASP A 20 6.64 -31.99 0.42
N ALA A 21 5.70 -32.93 0.56
CA ALA A 21 4.42 -32.87 -0.14
C ALA A 21 3.59 -31.65 0.30
N THR A 22 3.49 -31.39 1.61
CA THR A 22 2.81 -30.18 2.11
C THR A 22 3.58 -28.92 1.75
N ALA A 23 4.91 -28.94 1.85
CA ALA A 23 5.73 -27.79 1.48
C ALA A 23 5.55 -27.40 0.01
N ASP A 24 5.54 -28.38 -0.90
CA ASP A 24 5.37 -28.16 -2.33
C ASP A 24 3.98 -27.62 -2.66
N LEU A 25 2.92 -28.12 -2.01
CA LEU A 25 1.57 -27.58 -2.17
C LEU A 25 1.50 -26.11 -1.72
N LEU A 26 2.11 -25.80 -0.57
CA LEU A 26 2.16 -24.44 -0.04
C LEU A 26 2.95 -23.50 -0.96
N GLU A 27 4.08 -23.96 -1.50
CA GLU A 27 4.96 -23.16 -2.37
C GLU A 27 4.37 -22.96 -3.76
N THR A 28 3.80 -24.00 -4.37
CA THR A 28 3.40 -23.97 -5.79
C THR A 28 1.96 -23.52 -6.02
N VAL A 29 1.09 -23.68 -5.01
CA VAL A 29 -0.33 -23.35 -5.14
C VAL A 29 -0.72 -22.23 -4.18
N VAL A 30 -0.59 -22.47 -2.87
CA VAL A 30 -1.14 -21.56 -1.86
C VAL A 30 -0.45 -20.21 -1.84
N TYR A 31 0.88 -20.19 -1.94
CA TYR A 31 1.62 -18.93 -1.85
C TYR A 31 1.39 -18.00 -3.05
N PRO A 32 1.41 -18.48 -4.31
CA PRO A 32 0.96 -17.69 -5.46
C PRO A 32 -0.49 -17.20 -5.33
N GLU A 33 -1.40 -18.04 -4.82
CA GLU A 33 -2.79 -17.63 -4.58
C GLU A 33 -2.91 -16.52 -3.53
N GLU A 34 -2.15 -16.56 -2.44
CA GLU A 34 -2.12 -15.48 -1.44
C GLU A 34 -1.64 -14.15 -2.06
N VAL A 35 -0.68 -14.18 -2.99
CA VAL A 35 -0.23 -12.96 -3.72
C VAL A 35 -1.37 -12.41 -4.57
N THR A 36 -2.01 -13.25 -5.38
CA THR A 36 -3.11 -12.81 -6.27
C THR A 36 -4.35 -12.37 -5.49
N HIS A 37 -4.67 -13.03 -4.38
CA HIS A 37 -5.72 -12.63 -3.44
C HIS A 37 -5.45 -11.24 -2.86
N CYS A 38 -4.23 -11.00 -2.38
CA CYS A 38 -3.85 -9.69 -1.85
C CYS A 38 -3.90 -8.60 -2.95
N ALA A 39 -3.45 -8.92 -4.16
CA ALA A 39 -3.50 -8.02 -5.31
C ALA A 39 -4.93 -7.61 -5.68
N ALA A 40 -5.86 -8.57 -5.66
CA ALA A 40 -7.28 -8.30 -5.87
C ALA A 40 -7.83 -7.33 -4.81
N GLY A 41 -7.47 -7.52 -3.54
CA GLY A 41 -7.84 -6.61 -2.46
C GLY A 41 -7.36 -5.17 -2.70
N VAL A 42 -6.08 -4.99 -3.06
CA VAL A 42 -5.52 -3.67 -3.39
C VAL A 42 -6.23 -3.04 -4.57
N LYS A 43 -6.48 -3.81 -5.64
CA LYS A 43 -7.18 -3.34 -6.84
C LYS A 43 -8.58 -2.81 -6.50
N TRP A 44 -9.36 -3.58 -5.75
CA TRP A 44 -10.72 -3.18 -5.36
C TRP A 44 -10.72 -2.00 -4.40
N PHE A 45 -9.77 -1.93 -3.47
CA PHE A 45 -9.62 -0.78 -2.58
C PHE A 45 -9.37 0.52 -3.37
N LYS A 46 -8.38 0.51 -4.28
CA LYS A 46 -8.09 1.62 -5.19
C LYS A 46 -9.33 2.05 -5.98
N TYR A 47 -10.06 1.07 -6.54
CA TYR A 47 -11.27 1.32 -7.29
C TYR A 47 -12.37 2.02 -6.46
N LEU A 48 -12.61 1.56 -5.23
CA LEU A 48 -13.61 2.16 -4.35
C LEU A 48 -13.23 3.59 -3.94
N CYS A 49 -11.97 3.85 -3.59
CA CYS A 49 -11.50 5.19 -3.25
C CYS A 49 -11.70 6.18 -4.42
N GLN A 50 -11.35 5.78 -5.65
CA GLN A 50 -11.56 6.60 -6.84
C GLN A 50 -13.04 6.93 -7.08
N ARG A 51 -13.93 5.96 -6.82
CA ARG A 51 -15.38 6.15 -7.00
C ARG A 51 -16.00 7.07 -5.95
N THR A 52 -15.58 6.94 -4.70
CA THR A 52 -16.06 7.81 -3.61
C THR A 52 -15.63 9.27 -3.84
N GLN A 53 -14.46 9.50 -4.44
CA GLN A 53 -14.00 10.85 -4.79
C GLN A 53 -14.75 11.48 -5.98
N GLN A 54 -15.42 10.69 -6.82
CA GLN A 54 -16.19 11.18 -7.97
C GLN A 54 -17.66 11.51 -7.64
N GLY A 55 -18.10 11.32 -6.40
CA GLY A 55 -19.51 11.38 -5.96
C GLY A 55 -19.90 12.59 -5.11
N SER A 56 -19.48 13.80 -5.46
CA SER A 56 -19.97 15.06 -4.88
C SER A 56 -20.49 15.98 -6.00
N PRO A 57 -21.82 16.17 -6.14
CA PRO A 57 -22.37 17.33 -6.83
C PRO A 57 -22.36 18.51 -5.86
N GLN A 58 -21.28 19.28 -5.85
CA GLN A 58 -21.29 20.64 -5.32
C GLN A 58 -21.09 21.62 -6.48
N ASP A 59 -22.15 22.39 -6.72
CA ASP A 59 -22.23 23.68 -7.43
C ASP A 59 -21.01 24.07 -8.27
N LYS A 60 -21.05 23.75 -9.57
CA LYS A 60 -20.21 24.41 -10.57
C LYS A 60 -20.91 25.66 -11.08
N ASP A 61 -20.98 26.67 -10.21
CA ASP A 61 -21.27 28.03 -10.64
C ASP A 61 -19.98 28.79 -10.97
N VAL A 62 -19.98 29.35 -12.19
CA VAL A 62 -19.12 30.41 -12.75
C VAL A 62 -17.63 30.07 -12.97
N GLN A 63 -17.30 29.69 -14.21
CA GLN A 63 -15.99 29.95 -14.80
C GLN A 63 -15.96 31.42 -15.28
N GLU A 64 -15.10 32.23 -14.67
CA GLU A 64 -14.70 33.51 -15.23
C GLU A 64 -13.24 33.43 -15.69
N ASP A 65 -13.06 33.76 -16.96
CA ASP A 65 -11.80 33.73 -17.69
C ASP A 65 -10.71 34.59 -17.02
N LYS A 66 -9.50 34.04 -16.84
CA LYS A 66 -8.30 34.87 -16.97
C LYS A 66 -7.10 34.12 -17.53
N LYS A 67 -6.76 34.57 -18.73
CA LYS A 67 -5.68 34.19 -19.63
C LYS A 67 -4.38 34.90 -19.24
N LEU A 68 -3.27 34.17 -19.45
CA LEU A 68 -1.92 34.65 -19.85
C LEU A 68 -0.94 35.19 -18.79
N GLN A 69 0.20 34.51 -18.57
CA GLN A 69 1.49 34.77 -19.26
C GLN A 69 2.64 33.93 -18.64
N ALA A 70 3.48 33.35 -19.50
CA ALA A 70 4.87 32.97 -19.21
C ALA A 70 5.78 34.15 -19.66
N PRO A 71 7.04 34.29 -19.18
CA PRO A 71 8.15 33.44 -19.67
C PRO A 71 9.35 33.19 -18.72
N ASP A 72 10.02 32.05 -18.98
CA ASP A 72 11.48 31.79 -19.08
C ASP A 72 12.48 31.97 -17.89
N GLN A 73 12.91 30.81 -17.39
CA GLN A 73 14.28 30.32 -17.13
C GLN A 73 15.36 31.15 -16.40
N LEU A 74 15.81 30.63 -15.24
CA LEU A 74 17.05 29.84 -15.07
C LEU A 74 17.69 30.10 -13.69
N SER A 75 17.57 29.15 -12.76
CA SER A 75 18.60 28.95 -11.75
C SER A 75 18.69 27.47 -11.38
N ALA A 76 19.88 26.91 -11.60
CA ALA A 76 20.26 25.60 -11.16
C ALA A 76 20.35 25.60 -9.62
N ALA A 77 19.41 24.91 -8.98
CA ALA A 77 19.52 24.54 -7.58
C ALA A 77 18.93 23.13 -7.43
N THR A 78 19.79 22.17 -7.13
CA THR A 78 19.43 20.85 -6.61
C THR A 78 18.59 21.04 -5.34
N ASN A 79 17.28 20.94 -5.48
CA ASN A 79 16.35 20.92 -4.35
C ASN A 79 15.80 19.50 -4.21
N GLU A 80 16.47 18.72 -3.36
CA GLU A 80 15.87 17.58 -2.69
C GLU A 80 14.76 18.09 -1.76
N ASN A 81 13.57 18.29 -2.30
CA ASN A 81 12.36 18.41 -1.50
C ASN A 81 11.17 17.89 -2.30
N SER A 82 11.14 16.58 -2.51
CA SER A 82 9.93 15.88 -2.97
C SER A 82 9.08 15.56 -1.74
N GLU A 83 8.40 16.57 -1.17
CA GLU A 83 7.21 16.37 -0.34
C GLU A 83 6.14 15.77 -1.26
N ALA A 84 6.30 14.48 -1.56
CA ALA A 84 5.54 13.79 -2.57
C ALA A 84 4.11 13.65 -2.06
N ASN A 85 3.20 14.31 -2.76
CA ASN A 85 1.76 14.07 -2.81
C ASN A 85 1.49 12.55 -2.73
N LEU A 86 1.33 12.05 -1.50
CA LEU A 86 1.03 10.65 -1.23
C LEU A 86 -0.35 10.38 -1.82
N ASP A 87 -0.43 9.33 -2.64
CA ASP A 87 -1.66 8.90 -3.31
C ASP A 87 -2.84 8.97 -2.32
N PRO A 88 -3.89 9.79 -2.57
CA PRO A 88 -5.04 9.93 -1.67
C PRO A 88 -5.69 8.60 -1.26
N VAL A 89 -5.50 7.55 -2.06
CA VAL A 89 -5.91 6.19 -1.72
C VAL A 89 -5.12 5.65 -0.51
N ILE A 90 -3.80 5.85 -0.46
CA ILE A 90 -2.94 5.37 0.63
C ILE A 90 -3.31 6.08 1.94
N ASP A 91 -3.59 7.38 1.91
CA ASP A 91 -4.03 8.12 3.09
C ASP A 91 -5.36 7.59 3.61
N THR A 92 -6.30 7.31 2.71
CA THR A 92 -7.58 6.67 3.06
C THR A 92 -7.34 5.30 3.69
N PHE A 93 -6.43 4.50 3.15
CA PHE A 93 -6.06 3.21 3.72
C PHE A 93 -5.48 3.36 5.12
N HIS A 94 -4.52 4.26 5.31
CA HIS A 94 -3.92 4.52 6.63
C HIS A 94 -4.98 4.95 7.65
N ALA A 95 -5.91 5.84 7.27
CA ALA A 95 -6.99 6.29 8.14
C ALA A 95 -7.92 5.13 8.56
N ILE A 96 -8.29 4.26 7.62
CA ILE A 96 -9.11 3.08 7.90
C ILE A 96 -8.36 2.11 8.83
N VAL A 97 -7.08 1.83 8.56
CA VAL A 97 -6.28 0.94 9.40
C VAL A 97 -6.13 1.51 10.81
N ARG A 98 -5.81 2.80 10.97
CA ARG A 98 -5.69 3.42 12.31
C ARG A 98 -7.02 3.40 13.08
N THR A 99 -8.14 3.56 12.38
CA THR A 99 -9.48 3.52 12.97
C THR A 99 -9.84 2.11 13.49
N HIS A 100 -9.56 1.08 12.70
CA HIS A 100 -10.10 -0.26 12.93
C HIS A 100 -9.09 -1.28 13.46
N PHE A 101 -7.80 -1.10 13.23
CA PHE A 101 -6.74 -1.99 13.69
C PHE A 101 -6.06 -1.45 14.95
N ARG A 102 -6.17 -2.18 16.06
CA ARG A 102 -5.74 -1.72 17.40
C ARG A 102 -4.35 -2.22 17.84
N GLY A 103 -3.65 -2.94 16.98
CA GLY A 103 -2.32 -3.50 17.27
C GLY A 103 -1.21 -2.85 16.43
N PRO A 104 0.08 -3.07 16.76
CA PRO A 104 1.17 -2.70 15.87
C PRO A 104 1.22 -3.64 14.66
N LEU A 105 1.52 -3.12 13.47
CA LEU A 105 1.91 -3.98 12.36
C LEU A 105 3.30 -4.55 12.64
N LYS A 106 3.38 -5.87 12.74
CA LYS A 106 4.62 -6.54 13.16
C LYS A 106 5.47 -6.95 11.96
N PRO A 107 6.77 -6.60 11.92
CA PRO A 107 7.73 -7.19 11.01
C PRO A 107 8.00 -8.68 11.36
N PRO A 108 8.71 -9.44 10.51
CA PRO A 108 9.20 -9.03 9.19
C PRO A 108 8.06 -8.88 8.17
N PHE A 109 8.29 -7.99 7.19
CA PHE A 109 7.43 -7.84 6.02
C PHE A 109 8.13 -8.44 4.81
N ASN A 110 7.41 -9.25 4.05
CA ASN A 110 7.90 -9.75 2.78
C ASN A 110 7.69 -8.66 1.71
N GLU A 111 8.67 -7.77 1.58
CA GLU A 111 8.58 -6.61 0.68
C GLU A 111 8.39 -7.04 -0.78
N GLN A 112 9.08 -8.10 -1.22
CA GLN A 112 8.98 -8.61 -2.58
C GLN A 112 7.55 -9.12 -2.90
N ALA A 113 6.98 -9.95 -2.03
CA ALA A 113 5.65 -10.51 -2.26
C ALA A 113 4.54 -9.45 -2.14
N ARG A 114 4.70 -8.50 -1.22
CA ARG A 114 3.79 -7.36 -1.07
C ARG A 114 3.87 -6.44 -2.30
N GLN A 115 5.07 -6.15 -2.80
CA GLN A 115 5.26 -5.42 -4.05
C GLN A 115 4.62 -6.13 -5.24
N ALA A 116 4.77 -7.45 -5.35
CA ALA A 116 4.12 -8.26 -6.39
C ALA A 116 2.58 -8.19 -6.32
N ALA A 117 2.02 -7.99 -5.13
CA ALA A 117 0.60 -7.73 -4.93
C ALA A 117 0.19 -6.24 -5.15
N GLY A 118 1.11 -5.38 -5.57
CA GLY A 118 0.86 -3.94 -5.71
C GLY A 118 0.68 -3.20 -4.38
N PHE A 119 1.13 -3.81 -3.27
CA PHE A 119 1.03 -3.31 -1.90
C PHE A 119 2.42 -2.87 -1.41
N GLY A 120 2.93 -1.78 -1.96
CA GLY A 120 4.29 -1.29 -1.69
C GLY A 120 4.51 -0.82 -0.24
N PRO A 121 5.78 -0.53 0.12
CA PRO A 121 6.16 -0.11 1.46
C PRO A 121 5.38 1.09 2.01
N GLU A 122 4.97 2.01 1.15
CA GLU A 122 4.17 3.19 1.47
C GLU A 122 2.82 2.84 2.13
N TRP A 123 2.27 1.66 1.85
CA TRP A 123 1.00 1.21 2.44
C TRP A 123 1.14 0.83 3.92
N TYR A 124 2.29 0.30 4.34
CA TYR A 124 2.39 -0.39 5.64
C TYR A 124 3.57 0.04 6.50
N LYS A 125 4.69 0.51 5.95
CA LYS A 125 5.84 0.96 6.76
C LYS A 125 5.46 2.11 7.71
N PRO A 126 4.71 3.14 7.29
CA PRO A 126 4.27 4.21 8.19
C PRO A 126 3.34 3.74 9.32
N LEU A 127 2.67 2.61 9.12
CA LEU A 127 1.73 2.02 10.10
C LEU A 127 2.40 1.01 11.04
N ALA A 128 3.67 0.65 10.78
CA ALA A 128 4.45 -0.28 11.61
C ALA A 128 5.16 0.41 12.76
N VAL A 129 5.41 1.72 12.64
CA VAL A 129 6.01 2.52 13.72
C VAL A 129 4.90 2.89 14.69
N LYS A 130 5.09 2.57 15.98
CA LYS A 130 4.22 3.09 17.03
C LYS A 130 4.57 4.58 17.16
N GLU A 131 3.64 5.49 16.87
CA GLU A 131 3.80 6.87 17.32
C GLU A 131 3.98 6.82 18.84
N PHE A 132 5.21 7.05 19.28
CA PHE A 132 5.48 7.30 20.69
C PHE A 132 4.86 8.65 20.98
N GLY A 133 3.62 8.63 21.44
CA GLY A 133 2.97 9.80 21.99
C GLY A 133 3.89 10.38 23.07
N LEU A 134 4.39 11.59 22.82
CA LEU A 134 4.86 12.48 23.87
C LEU A 134 3.65 12.73 24.77
N ALA A 135 3.61 12.00 25.89
CA ALA A 135 2.79 12.32 27.04
C ALA A 135 3.56 13.28 27.95
#